data_AF-A0A6N7HI17-F1
#
_entry.id   AF-A0A6N7HI17-F1
#
_cell.length_a   1.000
_cell.length_b   1.000
_cell.length_c   1.000
_cell.angle_alpha   90.00
_cell.angle_beta   90.00
_cell.angle_gamma   90.00
#
_symmetry.space_group_name_H-M   'P 1'
#
loop_
_entity.id
_entity.type
_entity.pdbx_description
1 polymer ?
#
loop_
_entity_poly.entity_id
_entity_poly.type
_entity_poly.pdbx_seq_one_letter_code
_entity_poly.pdbx_strand_id
1 'polypeptide(L)'
;MACERAAGVWTDEQRNERGTSERAAQEGRHRVQARESASGASQCHSALEVASGVLDPELPVLTLADLGVLRSVEELPSGRVVVTITPTYTGCPALEEMRADLRRGLTAAGYTDVEVRTELSPAWTTDWISSAGRQKLLAHGIAPPAHVGPRSGPVPLRLAPPVSRVCCPRCGSMETTELSRFSATACKALRRCESCREPFEHVKEI
;
A
#
# COMPACT_ATOMS: atom_id res chain seq x y z
N MET A 1 -21.40 -1.02 24.19
CA MET A 1 -21.39 -2.49 24.15
C MET A 1 -20.12 -2.88 23.42
N ALA A 2 -19.11 -3.30 24.20
CA ALA A 2 -17.80 -3.65 23.70
C ALA A 2 -17.88 -4.97 22.93
N CYS A 3 -17.31 -5.00 21.72
CA CYS A 3 -17.07 -6.24 21.01
C CYS A 3 -15.66 -6.71 21.38
N GLU A 4 -15.57 -7.81 22.12
CA GLU A 4 -14.32 -8.43 22.53
C GLU A 4 -13.71 -9.29 21.39
N ARG A 5 -12.39 -9.10 21.18
CA ARG A 5 -11.36 -10.05 20.69
C ARG A 5 -11.37 -10.47 19.20
N ALA A 6 -10.21 -10.40 18.55
CA ALA A 6 -9.15 -11.42 18.60
C ALA A 6 -7.85 -10.94 17.92
N ALA A 7 -6.71 -11.07 18.61
CA ALA A 7 -5.39 -11.03 17.98
C ALA A 7 -5.09 -12.42 17.42
N GLY A 8 -4.86 -12.52 16.11
CA GLY A 8 -4.52 -13.77 15.44
C GLY A 8 -3.32 -13.59 14.52
N VAL A 9 -2.19 -14.16 14.92
CA VAL A 9 -1.08 -14.49 14.01
C VAL A 9 -1.48 -15.79 13.31
N TRP A 10 -1.45 -15.83 11.97
CA TRP A 10 -1.76 -17.05 11.22
C TRP A 10 -0.63 -17.38 10.25
N THR A 11 0.02 -18.51 10.52
CA THR A 11 0.95 -19.20 9.62
C THR A 11 0.19 -20.07 8.63
N ASP A 12 0.79 -20.19 7.45
CA ASP A 12 0.31 -20.80 6.23
C ASP A 12 0.35 -22.34 6.32
N GLU A 13 -0.80 -23.00 6.55
CA GLU A 13 -0.96 -24.38 6.10
C GLU A 13 -2.44 -24.82 6.04
N GLN A 14 -2.78 -25.44 4.90
CA GLN A 14 -3.96 -26.27 4.64
C GLN A 14 -5.22 -25.59 4.10
N ARG A 15 -5.51 -25.83 2.80
CA ARG A 15 -6.67 -26.64 2.34
C ARG A 15 -6.73 -26.70 0.80
N ASN A 16 -6.64 -27.90 0.24
CA ASN A 16 -7.36 -28.24 -0.98
C ASN A 16 -7.56 -29.76 -1.04
N GLU A 17 -8.81 -30.21 -0.96
CA GLU A 17 -9.28 -31.42 -1.65
C GLU A 17 -10.82 -31.41 -1.81
N ARG A 18 -11.26 -31.66 -3.05
CA ARG A 18 -12.53 -32.32 -3.49
C ARG A 18 -13.84 -31.53 -3.24
N GLY A 19 -14.80 -31.43 -4.15
CA GLY A 19 -15.09 -32.15 -5.39
C GLY A 19 -16.61 -32.35 -5.51
N THR A 20 -17.22 -31.73 -6.52
CA THR A 20 -18.42 -32.12 -7.30
C THR A 20 -19.82 -32.30 -6.66
N SER A 21 -20.79 -31.60 -7.29
CA SER A 21 -22.20 -31.96 -7.57
C SER A 21 -23.17 -32.03 -6.37
N GLU A 22 -24.38 -31.47 -6.36
CA GLU A 22 -25.49 -31.71 -7.29
C GLU A 22 -26.55 -30.59 -7.18
N ARG A 23 -27.11 -30.23 -8.33
CA ARG A 23 -28.31 -29.42 -8.48
C ARG A 23 -29.54 -30.33 -8.39
N ALA A 24 -30.35 -30.23 -7.34
CA ALA A 24 -31.79 -30.59 -7.33
C ALA A 24 -32.41 -30.37 -5.93
N ALA A 25 -32.86 -29.15 -5.63
CA ALA A 25 -33.88 -28.90 -4.58
C ALA A 25 -34.43 -27.47 -4.67
N GLN A 26 -34.42 -26.89 -5.87
CA GLN A 26 -34.92 -25.56 -6.17
C GLN A 26 -36.43 -25.69 -6.35
N GLU A 27 -37.24 -25.28 -5.35
CA GLU A 27 -38.63 -24.77 -5.53
C GLU A 27 -39.44 -24.66 -4.21
N GLY A 28 -38.98 -25.21 -3.09
CA GLY A 28 -39.64 -25.06 -1.78
C GLY A 28 -39.12 -23.92 -0.87
N ARG A 29 -38.05 -23.22 -1.26
CA ARG A 29 -37.27 -22.31 -0.39
C ARG A 29 -37.60 -20.82 -0.52
N HIS A 30 -38.54 -20.43 -1.39
CA HIS A 30 -38.70 -19.02 -1.76
C HIS A 30 -39.45 -18.14 -0.74
N ARG A 31 -40.17 -18.72 0.25
CA ARG A 31 -40.94 -17.92 1.22
C ARG A 31 -40.27 -17.78 2.60
N VAL A 32 -39.29 -18.62 2.91
CA VAL A 32 -38.47 -18.53 4.13
C VAL A 32 -37.21 -17.67 3.90
N GLN A 33 -36.68 -17.65 2.67
CA GLN A 33 -35.47 -16.87 2.31
C GLN A 33 -35.65 -15.34 2.33
N ALA A 34 -36.89 -14.83 2.30
CA ALA A 34 -37.14 -13.38 2.32
C ALA A 34 -37.08 -12.74 3.72
N ARG A 35 -36.83 -13.53 4.79
CA ARG A 35 -36.72 -13.02 6.17
C ARG A 35 -35.32 -13.13 6.78
N GLU A 36 -34.39 -13.82 6.12
CA GLU A 36 -33.00 -13.97 6.60
C GLU A 36 -32.00 -13.03 5.91
N SER A 37 -32.46 -12.19 4.96
CA SER A 37 -31.61 -11.20 4.28
C SER A 37 -31.56 -9.83 4.99
N ALA A 38 -31.96 -9.76 6.26
CA ALA A 38 -31.91 -8.54 7.06
C ALA A 38 -31.26 -8.80 8.43
N SER A 39 -30.05 -9.36 8.42
CA SER A 39 -29.05 -9.10 9.45
C SER A 39 -27.87 -8.45 8.74
N GLY A 40 -27.98 -7.14 8.53
CA GLY A 40 -26.85 -6.32 8.16
C GLY A 40 -25.90 -6.30 9.34
N ALA A 41 -25.02 -7.29 9.42
CA ALA A 41 -23.82 -7.16 10.22
C ALA A 41 -23.08 -5.95 9.67
N SER A 42 -23.14 -4.81 10.37
CA SER A 42 -22.15 -3.76 10.20
C SER A 42 -20.81 -4.45 10.30
N GLN A 43 -20.10 -4.58 9.18
CA GLN A 43 -18.73 -5.05 9.21
C GLN A 43 -17.94 -3.99 9.98
N CYS A 44 -17.64 -4.30 11.24
CA CYS A 44 -16.73 -3.51 12.04
C CYS A 44 -15.34 -3.73 11.43
N HIS A 45 -14.94 -2.84 10.51
CA HIS A 45 -13.57 -2.81 10.02
C HIS A 45 -12.65 -2.47 11.19
N SER A 46 -11.58 -3.25 11.36
CA SER A 46 -10.52 -2.92 12.31
C SER A 46 -9.81 -1.62 11.90
N ALA A 47 -9.16 -0.95 12.86
CA ALA A 47 -8.42 0.27 12.56
C ALA A 47 -7.32 0.02 11.53
N LEU A 48 -6.70 -1.16 11.59
CA LEU A 48 -5.68 -1.59 10.64
C LEU A 48 -6.23 -1.71 9.21
N GLU A 49 -7.40 -2.33 9.03
CA GLU A 49 -8.02 -2.46 7.70
C GLU A 49 -8.37 -1.10 7.11
N VAL A 50 -8.92 -0.21 7.93
CA VAL A 50 -9.27 1.16 7.51
C VAL A 50 -8.02 1.94 7.10
N ALA A 51 -7.00 1.98 7.97
CA ALA A 51 -5.77 2.70 7.71
C ALA A 51 -5.00 2.14 6.50
N SER A 52 -5.03 0.82 6.30
CA SER A 52 -4.38 0.15 5.16
C SER A 52 -5.07 0.46 3.83
N GLY A 53 -6.33 0.89 3.84
CA GLY A 53 -7.07 1.30 2.66
C GLY A 53 -6.82 2.75 2.20
N VAL A 54 -6.11 3.55 2.98
CA VAL A 54 -5.82 4.95 2.63
C VAL A 54 -4.82 5.02 1.48
N LEU A 55 -5.17 5.77 0.44
CA LEU A 55 -4.35 5.97 -0.77
C LEU A 55 -3.30 7.07 -0.55
N ASP A 56 -2.18 6.95 -1.27
CA ASP A 56 -1.17 8.01 -1.31
C ASP A 56 -1.62 9.15 -2.24
N PRO A 57 -1.64 10.42 -1.78
CA PRO A 57 -2.09 11.55 -2.61
C PRO A 57 -1.22 11.81 -3.86
N GLU A 58 0.05 11.43 -3.84
CA GLU A 58 1.02 11.63 -4.93
C GLU A 58 1.09 10.41 -5.87
N LEU A 59 0.70 9.23 -5.37
CA LEU A 59 0.59 7.95 -6.07
C LEU A 59 -0.77 7.29 -5.80
N PRO A 60 -1.91 7.83 -6.32
CA PRO A 60 -3.26 7.36 -5.96
C PRO A 60 -3.60 5.91 -6.36
N VAL A 61 -2.68 5.23 -7.04
CA VAL A 61 -2.77 3.80 -7.39
C VAL A 61 -2.26 2.88 -6.26
N LEU A 62 -1.61 3.45 -5.24
CA LEU A 62 -1.04 2.75 -4.10
C LEU A 62 -1.68 3.21 -2.79
N THR A 63 -1.83 2.26 -1.86
CA THR A 63 -2.12 2.57 -0.46
C THR A 63 -0.86 2.93 0.31
N LEU A 64 -1.02 3.59 1.46
CA LEU A 64 0.08 3.81 2.41
C LEU A 64 0.69 2.49 2.90
N ALA A 65 -0.11 1.43 2.96
CA ALA A 65 0.35 0.08 3.26
C ALA A 65 1.16 -0.54 2.10
N ASP A 66 0.74 -0.36 0.84
CA ASP A 66 1.49 -0.83 -0.33
C ASP A 66 2.88 -0.20 -0.41
N LEU A 67 2.99 1.09 -0.05
CA LEU A 67 4.25 1.83 0.00
C LEU A 67 5.10 1.52 1.23
N GLY A 68 4.54 0.86 2.24
CA GLY A 68 5.17 0.70 3.55
C GLY A 68 5.36 2.01 4.32
N VAL A 69 4.64 3.08 3.93
CA VAL A 69 4.56 4.35 4.66
C VAL A 69 3.80 4.15 5.97
N LEU A 70 2.74 3.33 5.96
CA LEU A 70 2.05 2.89 7.17
C LEU A 70 2.94 1.91 7.96
N ARG A 71 3.32 2.27 9.19
CA ARG A 71 4.28 1.51 10.01
C ARG A 71 3.62 0.70 11.11
N SER A 72 2.71 1.32 11.85
CA SER A 72 1.93 0.65 12.89
C SER A 72 0.55 1.25 13.01
N VAL A 73 -0.39 0.43 13.47
CA VAL A 73 -1.71 0.84 13.91
C VAL A 73 -1.96 0.14 15.23
N GLU A 74 -2.12 0.91 16.29
CA GLU A 74 -2.25 0.41 17.66
C GLU A 74 -3.58 0.87 18.25
N GLU A 75 -4.44 -0.08 18.59
CA GLU A 75 -5.68 0.17 19.31
C GLU A 75 -5.42 0.01 20.82
N LEU A 76 -5.44 1.11 21.56
CA LEU A 76 -5.16 1.12 23.00
C LEU A 76 -6.40 0.73 23.81
N PRO A 77 -6.24 0.16 25.04
CA PRO A 77 -7.37 -0.18 25.91
C PRO A 77 -8.28 1.02 26.27
N SER A 78 -7.78 2.25 26.15
CA SER A 78 -8.56 3.48 26.34
C SER A 78 -9.54 3.78 25.20
N GLY A 79 -9.46 3.05 24.08
CA GLY A 79 -10.20 3.33 22.84
C GLY A 79 -9.49 4.30 21.88
N ARG A 80 -8.28 4.76 22.22
CA ARG A 80 -7.43 5.58 21.33
C ARG A 80 -6.79 4.71 20.26
N VAL A 81 -6.78 5.19 19.03
CA VAL A 81 -6.00 4.61 17.91
C VAL A 81 -4.76 5.46 17.66
N VAL A 82 -3.59 4.84 17.69
CA VAL A 82 -2.32 5.48 17.31
C VAL A 82 -1.86 4.88 15.99
N VAL A 83 -1.75 5.72 14.96
CA VAL A 83 -1.21 5.35 13.65
C VAL A 83 0.17 5.95 13.49
N THR A 84 1.17 5.14 13.18
CA THR A 84 2.53 5.61 12.89
C THR A 84 2.79 5.54 11.40
N ILE A 85 3.24 6.65 10.82
CA ILE A 85 3.66 6.74 9.41
C ILE A 85 5.11 7.24 9.29
N THR A 86 5.81 6.78 8.26
CA THR A 86 7.15 7.28 7.89
C THR A 86 7.08 7.81 6.46
N PRO A 87 7.36 9.10 6.22
CA PRO A 87 7.29 9.68 4.89
C PRO A 87 8.40 9.12 4.00
N THR A 88 8.13 9.03 2.70
CA THR A 88 9.10 8.58 1.68
C THR A 88 10.35 9.47 1.63
N TYR A 89 10.23 10.74 2.01
CA TYR A 89 11.34 11.63 2.29
C TYR A 89 10.93 12.71 3.29
N THR A 90 11.88 13.32 4.00
CA THR A 90 11.63 14.28 5.10
C THR A 90 10.87 15.54 4.72
N GLY A 91 10.83 15.91 3.43
CA GLY A 91 10.14 17.10 2.93
C GLY A 91 8.88 16.80 2.11
N CYS A 92 8.25 15.64 2.32
CA CYS A 92 7.09 15.21 1.54
C CYS A 92 5.90 16.19 1.70
N PRO A 93 5.45 16.87 0.63
CA PRO A 93 4.34 17.83 0.71
C PRO A 93 3.01 17.15 1.05
N ALA A 94 2.85 15.87 0.69
CA ALA A 94 1.61 15.12 0.90
C ALA A 94 1.46 14.56 2.33
N LEU A 95 2.44 14.74 3.22
CA LEU A 95 2.41 14.16 4.56
C LEU A 95 1.18 14.60 5.37
N GLU A 96 0.84 15.88 5.35
CA GLU A 96 -0.31 16.39 6.08
C GLU A 96 -1.64 15.91 5.50
N GLU A 97 -1.72 15.74 4.17
CA GLU A 97 -2.90 15.17 3.52
C GLU A 97 -3.08 13.69 3.91
N MET A 98 -2.00 12.90 3.93
CA MET A 98 -2.04 11.52 4.42
C MET A 98 -2.53 11.42 5.86
N ARG A 99 -2.06 12.31 6.76
CA ARG A 99 -2.53 12.36 8.15
C ARG A 99 -4.02 12.70 8.21
N ALA A 100 -4.47 13.64 7.38
CA ALA A 100 -5.86 14.05 7.33
C ALA A 100 -6.75 12.90 6.81
N ASP A 101 -6.34 12.20 5.76
CA ASP A 101 -7.03 11.03 5.23
C ASP A 101 -7.14 9.89 6.24
N LEU A 102 -6.05 9.58 6.95
CA LEU A 102 -6.05 8.57 8.02
C LEU A 102 -7.06 8.93 9.12
N ARG A 103 -7.06 10.19 9.58
CA ARG A 103 -8.02 10.66 10.58
C ARG A 103 -9.45 10.57 10.06
N ARG A 104 -9.70 11.03 8.83
CA ARG A 104 -11.03 10.98 8.20
C ARG A 104 -11.54 9.54 8.09
N GLY A 105 -10.72 8.63 7.57
CA GLY A 105 -11.08 7.22 7.41
C GLY A 105 -11.43 6.56 8.74
N LEU A 106 -10.57 6.74 9.75
CA LEU A 106 -10.79 6.15 11.09
C LEU A 106 -12.00 6.77 11.80
N THR A 107 -12.21 8.08 11.70
CA THR A 107 -13.41 8.73 12.27
C THR A 107 -14.69 8.25 11.58
N ALA A 108 -14.67 8.08 10.26
CA ALA A 108 -15.81 7.52 9.53
C ALA A 108 -16.13 6.08 9.93
N ALA A 109 -15.11 5.31 10.34
CA ALA A 109 -15.27 3.96 10.89
C ALA A 109 -15.70 3.92 12.37
N GLY A 110 -15.86 5.09 13.03
CA GLY A 110 -16.37 5.20 14.40
C GLY A 110 -15.30 5.43 15.47
N TYR A 111 -14.01 5.57 15.10
CA TYR A 111 -12.95 5.88 16.05
C TYR A 111 -12.93 7.38 16.39
N THR A 112 -13.17 7.72 17.66
CA THR A 112 -13.32 9.12 18.11
C THR A 112 -12.02 9.75 18.60
N ASP A 113 -11.03 8.96 19.02
CA ASP A 113 -9.72 9.43 19.47
C ASP A 113 -8.61 8.81 18.60
N VAL A 114 -8.15 9.58 17.61
CA VAL A 114 -7.16 9.15 16.61
C VAL A 114 -5.94 10.07 16.66
N GLU A 115 -4.77 9.48 16.89
CA GLU A 115 -3.47 10.14 16.86
C GLU A 115 -2.64 9.60 15.69
N VAL A 116 -2.21 10.48 14.78
CA VAL A 116 -1.31 10.11 13.68
C VAL A 116 0.08 10.66 13.98
N ARG A 117 1.04 9.76 14.25
CA ARG A 117 2.44 10.06 14.53
C ARG A 117 3.28 9.92 13.27
N THR A 118 4.28 10.79 13.15
CA THR A 118 5.31 10.63 12.12
C THR A 118 6.62 10.26 12.76
N GLU A 119 7.18 9.15 12.29
CA GLU A 119 8.49 8.65 12.70
C GLU A 119 9.46 8.82 11.54
N LEU A 120 10.61 9.45 11.79
CA LEU A 120 11.65 9.70 10.79
C LEU A 120 12.85 8.74 10.90
N SER A 121 12.86 7.90 11.94
CA SER A 121 13.91 6.91 12.20
C SER A 121 13.29 5.55 12.54
N PRO A 122 13.58 4.48 11.79
CA PRO A 122 14.48 4.45 10.64
C PRO A 122 13.92 5.24 9.45
N ALA A 123 14.81 5.74 8.59
CA ALA A 123 14.41 6.37 7.34
C ALA A 123 13.66 5.36 6.45
N TRP A 124 12.65 5.84 5.72
CA TRP A 124 11.95 5.02 4.74
C TRP A 124 12.91 4.56 3.64
N THR A 125 12.70 3.34 3.15
CA THR A 125 13.44 2.76 2.03
C THR A 125 12.46 2.20 1.01
N THR A 126 12.85 2.27 -0.27
CA THR A 126 12.12 1.65 -1.39
C THR A 126 11.95 0.13 -1.28
N ASP A 127 12.71 -0.52 -0.41
CA ASP A 127 12.53 -1.93 -0.07
C ASP A 127 11.28 -2.20 0.75
N TRP A 128 10.66 -1.18 1.36
CA TRP A 128 9.40 -1.32 2.10
C TRP A 128 8.17 -1.37 1.19
N ILE A 129 8.31 -1.06 -0.11
CA ILE A 129 7.21 -1.20 -1.07
C ILE A 129 6.90 -2.69 -1.26
N SER A 130 5.65 -3.06 -1.01
CA SER A 130 5.19 -4.44 -1.12
C SER A 130 5.26 -4.97 -2.55
N SER A 131 5.25 -6.30 -2.70
CA SER A 131 5.17 -6.95 -4.01
C SER A 131 3.91 -6.54 -4.78
N ALA A 132 2.77 -6.45 -4.08
CA ALA A 132 1.50 -5.96 -4.64
C ALA A 132 1.62 -4.49 -5.07
N GLY A 133 2.27 -3.64 -4.29
CA GLY A 133 2.54 -2.25 -4.65
C GLY A 133 3.39 -2.12 -5.92
N ARG A 134 4.47 -2.92 -6.02
CA ARG A 134 5.33 -2.98 -7.21
C ARG A 134 4.55 -3.44 -8.45
N GLN A 135 3.67 -4.41 -8.31
CA GLN A 135 2.79 -4.87 -9.40
C GLN A 135 1.79 -3.80 -9.81
N LYS A 136 1.16 -3.10 -8.86
CA LYS A 136 0.24 -1.99 -9.12
C LYS A 136 0.94 -0.86 -9.90
N LEU A 137 2.17 -0.51 -9.53
CA LEU A 137 2.97 0.48 -10.27
C LEU A 137 3.14 0.06 -11.74
N LEU A 138 3.61 -1.17 -11.99
CA LEU A 138 3.81 -1.68 -13.34
C LEU A 138 2.51 -1.70 -14.15
N ALA A 139 1.41 -2.14 -13.54
CA ALA A 139 0.09 -2.19 -14.19
C ALA A 139 -0.40 -0.79 -14.61
N HIS A 140 0.02 0.27 -13.91
CA HIS A 140 -0.30 1.66 -14.23
C HIS A 140 0.79 2.35 -15.07
N GLY A 141 1.74 1.60 -15.63
CA GLY A 141 2.78 2.16 -16.49
C GLY A 141 3.84 2.98 -15.74
N ILE A 142 3.96 2.78 -14.42
CA ILE A 142 4.97 3.41 -13.58
C ILE A 142 6.06 2.37 -13.30
N ALA A 143 7.32 2.70 -13.61
CA ALA A 143 8.45 1.83 -13.33
C ALA A 143 8.76 1.84 -11.81
N PRO A 144 8.69 0.68 -11.12
CA PRO A 144 9.04 0.60 -9.71
C PRO A 144 10.54 0.84 -9.47
N PRO A 145 10.95 1.23 -8.26
CA PRO A 145 12.36 1.41 -7.92
C PRO A 145 13.08 0.05 -7.89
N ALA A 146 14.39 0.05 -8.16
CA ALA A 146 15.21 -1.12 -7.92
C ALA A 146 15.18 -1.52 -6.43
N HIS A 147 15.36 -2.82 -6.14
CA HIS A 147 15.62 -3.26 -4.77
C HIS A 147 17.02 -2.84 -4.35
N VAL A 148 17.12 -2.20 -3.19
CA VAL A 148 18.41 -1.72 -2.65
C VAL A 148 19.03 -2.78 -1.74
N GLY A 149 18.20 -3.62 -1.13
CA GLY A 149 18.58 -4.73 -0.27
C GLY A 149 19.10 -4.28 1.10
N PRO A 150 19.15 -5.20 2.10
CA PRO A 150 19.73 -4.87 3.39
C PRO A 150 21.22 -4.56 3.23
N ARG A 151 21.61 -3.35 3.63
CA ARG A 151 23.02 -2.93 3.65
C ARG A 151 23.65 -3.36 4.97
N SER A 152 24.57 -4.33 4.92
CA SER A 152 25.44 -4.68 6.05
C SER A 152 26.88 -4.31 5.71
N GLY A 153 27.56 -3.63 6.65
CA GLY A 153 28.94 -3.16 6.50
C GLY A 153 29.08 -1.73 5.97
N PRO A 154 30.31 -1.27 5.69
CA PRO A 154 30.58 0.07 5.20
C PRO A 154 29.85 0.36 3.89
N VAL A 155 29.16 1.49 3.78
CA VAL A 155 28.47 1.90 2.54
C VAL A 155 29.51 2.46 1.57
N PRO A 156 29.80 1.79 0.44
CA PRO A 156 30.78 2.29 -0.51
C PRO A 156 30.26 3.54 -1.21
N LEU A 157 31.00 4.64 -1.11
CA LEU A 157 30.70 5.87 -1.82
C LEU A 157 31.17 5.75 -3.28
N ARG A 158 30.25 5.64 -4.23
CA ARG A 158 30.56 5.84 -5.64
C ARG A 158 30.40 7.32 -5.98
N LEU A 159 31.50 7.96 -6.36
CA LEU A 159 31.52 9.36 -6.79
C LEU A 159 31.17 9.53 -8.29
N ALA A 160 30.71 8.47 -8.95
CA ALA A 160 30.19 8.51 -10.32
C ALA A 160 28.64 8.61 -10.29
N PRO A 161 28.01 9.25 -11.28
CA PRO A 161 26.55 9.30 -11.38
C PRO A 161 25.95 7.89 -11.31
N PRO A 162 24.90 7.66 -10.50
CA PRO A 162 24.29 6.34 -10.39
C PRO A 162 23.67 5.93 -11.74
N VAL A 163 24.05 4.76 -12.23
CA VAL A 163 23.42 4.12 -13.39
C VAL A 163 22.17 3.35 -12.91
N SER A 164 21.07 4.06 -12.65
CA SER A 164 19.80 3.36 -12.40
C SER A 164 19.33 2.74 -13.73
N ARG A 165 19.38 1.40 -13.80
CA ARG A 165 18.85 0.63 -14.93
C ARG A 165 17.36 0.45 -14.74
N VAL A 166 16.59 1.44 -15.18
CA VAL A 166 15.13 1.42 -15.10
C VAL A 166 14.57 0.69 -16.32
N CYS A 167 13.81 -0.37 -16.09
CA CYS A 167 13.12 -1.11 -17.15
C CYS A 167 11.85 -0.36 -17.58
N CYS A 168 11.60 -0.27 -18.88
CA CYS A 168 10.36 0.27 -19.40
C CYS A 168 9.17 -0.62 -18.98
N PRO A 169 8.12 -0.08 -18.33
CA PRO A 169 7.00 -0.88 -17.86
C PRO A 169 6.11 -1.42 -19.00
N ARG A 170 6.28 -0.91 -20.22
CA ARG A 170 5.49 -1.30 -21.39
C ARG A 170 6.13 -2.42 -22.21
N CYS A 171 7.42 -2.33 -22.51
CA CYS A 171 8.11 -3.28 -23.39
C CYS A 171 9.25 -4.05 -22.71
N GLY A 172 9.57 -3.74 -21.45
CA GLY A 172 10.65 -4.38 -20.69
C GLY A 172 12.07 -3.95 -21.07
N SER A 173 12.25 -3.07 -22.05
CA SER A 173 13.58 -2.59 -22.45
C SER A 173 14.29 -1.85 -21.32
N MET A 174 15.60 -2.09 -21.18
CA MET A 174 16.49 -1.37 -20.25
C MET A 174 17.07 -0.09 -20.85
N GLU A 175 16.86 0.16 -22.15
CA GLU A 175 17.34 1.36 -22.83
C GLU A 175 16.39 2.52 -22.52
N THR A 176 16.63 3.19 -21.40
CA THR A 176 15.78 4.30 -20.95
C THR A 176 16.60 5.53 -20.59
N THR A 177 16.19 6.68 -21.12
CA THR A 177 16.81 7.98 -20.84
C THR A 177 15.94 8.76 -19.86
N GLU A 178 16.59 9.37 -18.86
CA GLU A 178 15.91 10.31 -17.96
C GLU A 178 15.71 11.64 -18.67
N LEU A 179 14.47 12.09 -18.75
CA LEU A 179 14.12 13.41 -19.29
C LEU A 179 14.11 14.46 -18.19
N SER A 180 13.65 14.08 -16.99
CA SER A 180 13.63 14.96 -15.82
C SER A 180 13.78 14.16 -14.53
N ARG A 181 14.57 14.71 -13.60
CA ARG A 181 14.73 14.23 -12.21
C ARG A 181 13.43 14.29 -11.40
N PHE A 182 12.48 15.11 -11.83
CA PHE A 182 11.20 15.36 -11.16
C PHE A 182 10.07 15.32 -12.20
N SER A 183 9.05 14.52 -11.93
CA SER A 183 7.82 14.48 -12.74
C SER A 183 6.73 15.29 -12.05
N ALA A 184 5.47 14.86 -12.13
CA ALA A 184 4.35 15.45 -11.40
C ALA A 184 4.60 15.54 -9.89
N THR A 185 5.44 14.66 -9.34
CA THR A 185 5.75 14.58 -7.91
C THR A 185 7.25 14.44 -7.69
N ALA A 186 7.74 14.88 -6.53
CA ALA A 186 9.18 14.87 -6.23
C ALA A 186 9.76 13.45 -6.09
N CYS A 187 8.94 12.45 -5.73
CA CYS A 187 9.35 11.05 -5.62
C CYS A 187 9.46 10.35 -6.98
N LYS A 188 8.91 10.93 -8.06
CA LYS A 188 8.95 10.37 -9.41
C LYS A 188 9.92 11.12 -10.32
N ALA A 189 10.56 10.39 -11.24
CA ALA A 189 11.30 10.91 -12.38
C ALA A 189 10.53 10.64 -13.68
N LEU A 190 10.71 11.50 -14.68
CA LEU A 190 10.18 11.28 -16.02
C LEU A 190 11.27 10.68 -16.90
N ARG A 191 10.96 9.55 -17.55
CA ARG A 191 11.87 8.84 -18.44
C ARG A 191 11.21 8.59 -19.80
N ARG A 192 12.03 8.26 -20.80
CA ARG A 192 11.57 7.76 -22.10
C ARG A 192 12.31 6.46 -22.42
N CYS A 193 11.59 5.48 -22.95
CA CYS A 193 12.21 4.28 -23.50
C CYS A 193 12.74 4.56 -24.90
N GLU A 194 13.98 4.20 -25.21
CA GLU A 194 14.56 4.42 -26.53
C GLU A 194 14.09 3.35 -27.55
N SER A 195 13.69 2.17 -27.09
CA SER A 195 13.20 1.09 -27.96
C SER A 195 11.76 1.29 -28.43
N CYS A 196 10.82 1.61 -27.52
CA CYS A 196 9.42 1.85 -27.90
C CYS A 196 9.02 3.34 -27.96
N ARG A 197 9.92 4.25 -27.58
CA ARG A 197 9.75 5.72 -27.60
C ARG A 197 8.67 6.30 -26.67
N GLU A 198 8.02 5.46 -25.88
CA GLU A 198 7.01 5.91 -24.92
C GLU A 198 7.65 6.60 -23.70
N PRO A 199 7.10 7.76 -23.26
CA PRO A 199 7.44 8.35 -21.97
C PRO A 199 6.76 7.57 -20.83
N PHE A 200 7.41 7.51 -19.67
CA PHE A 200 6.86 6.86 -18.48
C PHE A 200 7.45 7.46 -17.21
N GLU A 201 6.73 7.31 -16.10
CA GLU A 201 7.21 7.73 -14.79
C GLU A 201 7.96 6.59 -14.08
N HIS A 202 8.91 6.95 -13.24
CA HIS A 202 9.68 6.03 -12.42
C HIS A 202 9.71 6.53 -10.97
N VAL A 203 9.32 5.69 -10.02
CA VAL A 203 9.52 5.99 -8.60
C VAL A 203 11.00 5.82 -8.29
N LYS A 204 11.65 6.89 -7.82
CA LYS A 204 13.10 6.92 -7.60
C LYS A 204 13.52 6.07 -6.41
N GLU A 205 14.74 5.53 -6.46
CA GLU A 205 15.38 4.90 -5.31
C GLU A 205 15.75 5.94 -4.24
N ILE A 206 15.40 5.63 -2.98
CA ILE A 206 15.81 6.36 -1.77
C ILE A 206 16.28 5.32 -0.75
#